data_AF-A0A5C4T3E9-F1
#
_entry.id   AF-A0A5C4T3E9-F1
#
_cell.length_a   1.000
_cell.length_b   1.000
_cell.length_c   1.000
_cell.angle_alpha   90.00
_cell.angle_beta   90.00
_cell.angle_gamma   90.00
#
_symmetry.space_group_name_H-M   'P 1'
#
loop_
_entity.id
_entity.type
_entity.pdbx_description
1 polymer ?
#
loop_
_entity_poly.entity_id
_entity_poly.type
_entity_poly.pdbx_seq_one_letter_code
_entity_poly.pdbx_strand_id
1 'polypeptide(L)'
;MTLDEAAKDYENWVKRMRERYGDFKYLAVRSFQQRGTLHFHLLADLPAIPRTELVDGTFRDIWGLGSVELKRIYSLPMEERRNKLKLDLIKNLRDFKTDERSYGKRLFLQSKNLIVPETVKGNFYELMEKWRSEGYVPKLMDSRQFPVEYLRYVQLETYHLKK
;
A
#
# COMPACT_ATOMS: atom_id res chain seq x y z
N MET A 1 -21.54 9.85 -2.90
CA MET A 1 -20.78 8.64 -2.57
C MET A 1 -19.95 8.90 -1.33
N THR A 2 -20.24 8.20 -0.25
CA THR A 2 -19.46 8.23 1.00
C THR A 2 -18.22 7.34 0.90
N LEU A 3 -17.26 7.50 1.83
CA LEU A 3 -16.09 6.62 1.89
C LEU A 3 -16.46 5.16 2.15
N ASP A 4 -17.54 4.92 2.89
CA ASP A 4 -17.98 3.58 3.26
C ASP A 4 -18.70 2.89 2.08
N GLU A 5 -19.50 3.65 1.31
CA GLU A 5 -20.07 3.19 0.03
C GLU A 5 -18.95 2.81 -0.95
N ALA A 6 -17.98 3.69 -1.14
CA ALA A 6 -16.88 3.42 -2.07
C ALA A 6 -16.01 2.24 -1.62
N ALA A 7 -15.84 2.04 -0.31
CA ALA A 7 -15.16 0.86 0.22
C ALA A 7 -15.92 -0.43 -0.10
N LYS A 8 -17.25 -0.41 0.01
CA LYS A 8 -18.11 -1.55 -0.34
C LYS A 8 -18.07 -1.84 -1.85
N ASP A 9 -18.09 -0.81 -2.68
CA ASP A 9 -17.96 -0.95 -4.14
C ASP A 9 -16.61 -1.56 -4.51
N TYR A 10 -15.54 -1.12 -3.84
CA TYR A 10 -14.21 -1.70 -3.99
C TYR A 10 -14.16 -3.18 -3.58
N GLU A 11 -14.78 -3.55 -2.46
CA GLU A 11 -14.86 -4.96 -2.04
C GLU A 11 -15.65 -5.82 -3.03
N ASN A 12 -16.75 -5.30 -3.58
CA ASN A 12 -17.52 -5.98 -4.62
C ASN A 12 -16.73 -6.11 -5.92
N TRP A 13 -15.92 -5.12 -6.27
CA TRP A 13 -14.99 -5.22 -7.39
C TRP A 13 -13.94 -6.31 -7.19
N VAL A 14 -13.32 -6.40 -6.01
CA VAL A 14 -12.36 -7.48 -5.70
C VAL A 14 -13.02 -8.86 -5.87
N LYS A 15 -14.28 -9.02 -5.45
CA LYS A 15 -15.03 -10.27 -5.65
C LYS A 15 -15.22 -10.60 -7.13
N ARG A 16 -15.75 -9.65 -7.92
CA ARG A 16 -15.95 -9.83 -9.37
C ARG A 16 -14.64 -10.13 -10.11
N MET A 17 -13.55 -9.47 -9.71
CA MET A 17 -12.22 -9.75 -10.23
C MET A 17 -11.75 -11.17 -9.92
N ARG A 18 -11.99 -11.65 -8.70
CA ARG A 18 -11.63 -13.02 -8.30
C ARG A 18 -12.47 -14.07 -9.01
N GLU A 19 -13.75 -13.82 -9.21
CA GLU A 19 -14.65 -14.71 -9.96
C GLU A 19 -14.17 -14.88 -11.41
N ARG A 20 -13.69 -13.81 -12.04
CA ARG A 20 -13.28 -13.81 -13.45
C ARG A 20 -11.86 -14.28 -13.68
N TYR A 21 -10.92 -13.85 -12.84
CA TYR A 21 -9.48 -14.04 -13.06
C TYR A 21 -8.82 -14.97 -12.04
N GLY A 22 -9.56 -15.49 -11.06
CA GLY A 22 -9.01 -16.29 -9.97
C GLY A 22 -8.44 -15.44 -8.83
N ASP A 23 -7.88 -16.11 -7.82
CA ASP A 23 -7.38 -15.42 -6.64
C ASP A 23 -6.13 -14.59 -6.94
N PHE A 24 -6.03 -13.43 -6.30
CA PHE A 24 -4.90 -12.52 -6.39
C PHE A 24 -4.71 -11.77 -5.06
N LYS A 25 -3.48 -11.35 -4.83
CA LYS A 25 -3.05 -10.49 -3.73
C LYS A 25 -3.01 -9.05 -4.21
N TYR A 26 -3.35 -8.15 -3.30
CA TYR A 26 -3.32 -6.73 -3.58
C TYR A 26 -3.05 -5.87 -2.35
N LEU A 27 -2.53 -4.68 -2.62
CA LEU A 27 -2.44 -3.54 -1.71
C LEU A 27 -3.05 -2.32 -2.43
N ALA A 28 -4.00 -1.66 -1.81
CA ALA A 28 -4.71 -0.53 -2.37
C ALA A 28 -4.68 0.67 -1.43
N VAL A 29 -4.51 1.86 -1.99
CA VAL A 29 -4.54 3.13 -1.26
C VAL A 29 -5.64 4.00 -1.84
N ARG A 30 -6.39 4.67 -0.95
CA ARG A 30 -7.42 5.62 -1.35
C ARG A 30 -6.78 6.98 -1.60
N SER A 31 -7.32 7.77 -2.50
CA SER A 31 -6.90 9.15 -2.74
C SER A 31 -8.08 9.98 -3.21
N PHE A 32 -8.13 11.26 -2.89
CA PHE A 32 -9.13 12.17 -3.42
C PHE A 32 -8.55 12.94 -4.61
N GLN A 33 -9.23 12.89 -5.74
CA GLN A 33 -8.91 13.74 -6.87
C GLN A 33 -9.26 15.20 -6.54
N GLN A 34 -8.67 16.18 -7.25
CA GLN A 34 -8.91 17.62 -7.04
C GLN A 34 -10.39 18.03 -7.03
N ARG A 35 -11.28 17.26 -7.69
CA ARG A 35 -12.74 17.49 -7.72
C ARG A 35 -13.52 16.76 -6.61
N GLY A 36 -12.82 16.13 -5.67
CA GLY A 36 -13.40 15.40 -4.54
C GLY A 36 -13.78 13.94 -4.83
N THR A 37 -13.64 13.47 -6.08
CA THR A 37 -13.88 12.07 -6.47
C THR A 37 -12.88 11.13 -5.78
N LEU A 38 -13.36 10.02 -5.23
CA LEU A 38 -12.50 9.01 -4.60
C LEU A 38 -11.90 8.08 -5.65
N HIS A 39 -10.57 7.93 -5.61
CA HIS A 39 -9.80 7.03 -6.45
C HIS A 39 -9.10 5.96 -5.61
N PHE A 40 -8.87 4.80 -6.22
CA PHE A 40 -8.13 3.70 -5.63
C PHE A 40 -6.86 3.43 -6.46
N HIS A 41 -5.70 3.56 -5.83
CA HIS A 41 -4.42 3.17 -6.40
C HIS A 41 -4.10 1.75 -5.98
N LEU A 42 -3.98 0.85 -6.95
CA LEU A 42 -3.85 -0.58 -6.71
C LEU A 42 -2.49 -1.12 -7.17
N LEU A 43 -1.84 -1.88 -6.29
CA LEU A 43 -0.78 -2.82 -6.66
C LEU A 43 -1.29 -4.23 -6.44
N ALA A 44 -1.29 -5.05 -7.49
CA ALA A 44 -1.81 -6.41 -7.46
C ALA A 44 -0.98 -7.35 -8.33
N ASP A 45 -0.92 -8.63 -7.97
CA ASP A 45 -0.31 -9.72 -8.74
C ASP A 45 -1.34 -10.39 -9.66
N LEU A 46 -2.10 -9.58 -10.39
CA LEU A 46 -3.12 -10.07 -11.32
C LEU A 46 -2.50 -11.00 -12.38
N PRO A 47 -3.22 -12.08 -12.76
CA PRO A 47 -2.81 -12.92 -13.87
C PRO A 47 -2.86 -12.14 -15.20
N ALA A 48 -2.41 -12.77 -16.27
CA ALA A 48 -2.46 -12.17 -17.60
C ALA A 48 -3.92 -11.93 -18.03
N ILE A 49 -4.30 -10.66 -18.10
CA ILE A 49 -5.61 -10.24 -18.59
C ILE A 49 -5.60 -10.30 -20.14
N PRO A 50 -6.59 -10.92 -20.78
CA PRO A 50 -6.68 -10.95 -22.23
C PRO A 50 -6.68 -9.55 -22.82
N ARG A 51 -5.89 -9.32 -23.88
CA ARG A 51 -5.80 -7.99 -24.52
C ARG A 51 -7.14 -7.53 -25.07
N THR A 52 -7.97 -8.45 -25.54
CA THR A 52 -9.33 -8.15 -26.02
C THR A 52 -10.15 -7.46 -24.94
N GLU A 53 -10.13 -7.98 -23.71
CA GLU A 53 -10.89 -7.42 -22.58
C GLU A 53 -10.41 -6.02 -22.14
N LEU A 54 -9.15 -5.69 -22.44
CA LEU A 54 -8.61 -4.35 -22.21
C LEU A 54 -9.03 -3.36 -23.30
N VAL A 55 -9.16 -3.82 -24.55
CA VAL A 55 -9.49 -2.99 -25.72
C VAL A 55 -10.98 -2.77 -25.84
N ASP A 56 -11.79 -3.80 -25.61
CA ASP A 56 -13.25 -3.74 -25.74
C ASP A 56 -13.96 -3.12 -24.52
N GLY A 57 -13.22 -2.86 -23.44
CA GLY A 57 -13.73 -2.23 -22.23
C GLY A 57 -14.28 -3.21 -21.19
N THR A 58 -14.32 -4.52 -21.46
CA THR A 58 -14.80 -5.55 -20.52
C THR A 58 -14.13 -5.43 -19.16
N PHE A 59 -12.82 -5.21 -19.13
CA PHE A 59 -12.08 -5.02 -17.87
C PHE A 59 -12.56 -3.79 -17.08
N ARG A 60 -12.84 -2.68 -17.77
CA ARG A 60 -13.35 -1.45 -17.15
C ARG A 60 -14.75 -1.67 -16.60
N ASP A 61 -15.58 -2.44 -17.30
CA ASP A 61 -16.96 -2.69 -16.92
C ASP A 61 -17.08 -3.58 -15.68
N ILE A 62 -16.05 -4.38 -15.36
CA ILE A 62 -15.95 -5.07 -14.07
C ILE A 62 -15.90 -4.08 -12.91
N TRP A 63 -15.27 -2.92 -13.07
CA TRP A 63 -15.36 -1.85 -12.07
C TRP A 63 -16.76 -1.23 -12.08
N GLY A 64 -17.22 -0.84 -13.27
CA GLY A 64 -18.56 -0.30 -13.48
C GLY A 64 -18.76 1.14 -12.97
N LEU A 65 -17.72 1.79 -12.43
CA LEU A 65 -17.77 3.14 -11.89
C LEU A 65 -16.66 4.04 -12.46
N GLY A 66 -16.97 4.87 -13.46
CA GLY A 66 -15.97 5.78 -14.03
C GLY A 66 -14.86 5.04 -14.78
N SER A 67 -13.61 5.41 -14.55
CA SER A 67 -12.47 4.96 -15.36
C SER A 67 -11.52 4.03 -14.61
N VAL A 68 -10.89 3.11 -15.34
CA VAL A 68 -9.85 2.22 -14.82
C VAL A 68 -8.62 2.39 -15.69
N GLU A 69 -7.49 2.73 -15.08
CA GLU A 69 -6.18 2.77 -15.76
C GLU A 69 -5.33 1.58 -15.29
N LEU A 70 -4.96 0.70 -16.24
CA LEU A 70 -4.11 -0.44 -15.97
C LEU A 70 -2.72 -0.22 -16.56
N LYS A 71 -1.70 -0.31 -15.72
CA LYS A 71 -0.30 -0.22 -16.15
C LYS A 71 0.46 -1.46 -15.74
N ARG A 72 0.99 -2.21 -16.72
CA ARG A 72 1.91 -3.32 -16.45
C ARG A 72 3.26 -2.75 -16.02
N ILE A 73 3.72 -3.10 -14.83
CA ILE A 73 4.87 -2.44 -14.20
C ILE A 73 6.23 -3.00 -14.70
N TYR A 74 6.27 -3.78 -15.78
CA TYR A 74 7.47 -4.53 -16.18
C TYR A 74 8.37 -3.86 -17.25
N SER A 75 8.29 -2.55 -17.48
CA SER A 75 9.07 -1.87 -18.55
C SER A 75 10.33 -1.11 -18.09
N LEU A 76 10.81 -1.27 -16.85
CA LEU A 76 11.97 -0.56 -16.29
C LEU A 76 12.90 -1.52 -15.50
N PRO A 77 14.16 -1.16 -15.17
CA PRO A 77 15.03 -1.94 -14.29
C PRO A 77 14.42 -2.22 -12.90
N MET A 78 14.77 -3.35 -12.26
CA MET A 78 14.09 -3.86 -11.05
C MET A 78 14.10 -2.90 -9.85
N GLU A 79 15.22 -2.19 -9.62
CA GLU A 79 15.35 -1.26 -8.50
C GLU A 79 14.55 0.03 -8.71
N GLU A 80 14.58 0.58 -9.92
CA GLU A 80 13.83 1.77 -10.29
C GLU A 80 12.32 1.53 -10.25
N ARG A 81 11.85 0.35 -10.70
CA ARG A 81 10.43 -0.06 -10.61
C ARG A 81 9.91 0.00 -9.18
N ARG A 82 10.64 -0.64 -8.25
CA ARG A 82 10.25 -0.73 -6.84
C ARG A 82 10.16 0.64 -6.20
N ASN A 83 11.16 1.50 -6.45
CA ASN A 83 11.17 2.84 -5.88
C ASN A 83 10.04 3.72 -6.43
N LYS A 84 9.80 3.70 -7.74
CA LYS A 84 8.74 4.52 -8.35
C LYS A 84 7.35 4.13 -7.85
N LEU A 85 7.04 2.84 -7.79
CA LEU A 85 5.76 2.35 -7.25
C LEU A 85 5.60 2.66 -5.77
N LYS A 86 6.66 2.45 -4.98
CA LYS A 86 6.65 2.77 -3.56
C LYS A 86 6.37 4.25 -3.36
N LEU A 87 7.04 5.12 -4.10
CA LEU A 87 6.83 6.56 -4.01
C LEU A 87 5.42 6.97 -4.41
N ASP A 88 4.86 6.37 -5.47
CA ASP A 88 3.49 6.65 -5.91
C ASP A 88 2.44 6.23 -4.86
N LEU A 89 2.53 5.02 -4.32
CA LEU A 89 1.62 4.56 -3.27
C LEU A 89 1.78 5.39 -1.98
N ILE A 90 3.01 5.71 -1.57
CA ILE A 90 3.27 6.54 -0.40
C ILE A 90 2.73 7.96 -0.59
N LYS A 91 2.87 8.54 -1.79
CA LYS A 91 2.32 9.86 -2.10
C LYS A 91 0.81 9.85 -1.89
N ASN A 92 0.09 8.93 -2.54
CA ASN A 92 -1.36 8.82 -2.40
C ASN A 92 -1.79 8.54 -0.95
N LEU A 93 -1.01 7.74 -0.20
CA LEU A 93 -1.28 7.46 1.21
C LEU A 93 -1.16 8.72 2.07
N ARG A 94 -0.15 9.56 1.79
CA ARG A 94 0.04 10.83 2.48
C ARG A 94 -1.09 11.80 2.15
N ASP A 95 -1.39 11.96 0.87
CA ASP A 95 -2.45 12.86 0.38
C ASP A 95 -3.80 12.49 1.02
N PHE A 96 -4.12 11.19 1.07
CA PHE A 96 -5.32 10.71 1.75
C PHE A 96 -5.30 10.97 3.25
N LYS A 97 -4.19 10.65 3.94
CA LYS A 97 -4.05 10.85 5.39
C LYS A 97 -4.20 12.33 5.80
N THR A 98 -3.76 13.26 4.95
CA THR A 98 -3.87 14.70 5.23
C THR A 98 -5.26 15.27 4.97
N ASP A 99 -6.12 14.54 4.25
CA ASP A 99 -7.48 14.98 3.98
C ASP A 99 -8.37 14.71 5.21
N GLU A 100 -9.09 15.73 5.67
CA GLU A 100 -9.95 15.65 6.86
C GLU A 100 -11.04 14.59 6.74
N ARG A 101 -11.51 14.31 5.52
CA ARG A 101 -12.54 13.28 5.27
C ARG A 101 -12.02 11.88 5.57
N SER A 102 -10.70 11.68 5.61
CA SER A 102 -10.06 10.40 5.89
C SER A 102 -9.95 10.07 7.39
N TYR A 103 -10.22 11.03 8.28
CA TYR A 103 -10.00 10.85 9.71
C TYR A 103 -10.82 9.70 10.28
N GLY A 104 -10.15 8.84 11.06
CA GLY A 104 -10.74 7.62 11.62
C GLY A 104 -10.99 6.50 10.61
N LYS A 105 -10.63 6.66 9.33
CA LYS A 105 -10.80 5.63 8.30
C LYS A 105 -9.50 4.88 8.04
N ARG A 106 -9.61 3.64 7.56
CA ARG A 106 -8.44 2.84 7.13
C ARG A 106 -7.75 3.53 5.95
N LEU A 107 -6.44 3.74 6.08
CA LEU A 107 -5.62 4.43 5.07
C LEU A 107 -5.33 3.58 3.84
N PHE A 108 -5.23 2.25 4.00
CA PHE A 108 -5.00 1.31 2.92
C PHE A 108 -5.86 0.05 3.12
N LEU A 109 -6.08 -0.65 2.02
CA LEU A 109 -6.79 -1.92 1.94
C LEU A 109 -5.83 -2.98 1.41
N GLN A 110 -5.95 -4.21 1.87
CA GLN A 110 -5.02 -5.25 1.48
C GLN A 110 -5.64 -6.65 1.54
N SER A 111 -5.05 -7.58 0.82
CA SER A 111 -5.36 -9.00 0.96
C SER A 111 -4.93 -9.55 2.32
N LYS A 112 -5.72 -10.46 2.88
CA LYS A 112 -5.47 -11.03 4.22
C LYS A 112 -4.23 -11.94 4.27
N ASN A 113 -3.83 -12.49 3.13
CA ASN A 113 -2.72 -13.44 2.96
C ASN A 113 -1.42 -12.76 2.50
N LEU A 114 -1.29 -11.45 2.68
CA LEU A 114 0.00 -10.77 2.51
C LEU A 114 0.93 -11.12 3.67
N ILE A 115 2.22 -11.29 3.36
CA ILE A 115 3.26 -11.33 4.38
C ILE A 115 3.38 -9.91 4.93
N VAL A 116 2.94 -9.73 6.17
CA VAL A 116 2.99 -8.45 6.88
C VAL A 116 4.25 -8.40 7.76
N PRO A 117 4.85 -7.22 7.96
CA PRO A 117 5.95 -7.08 8.90
C PRO A 117 5.49 -7.43 10.31
N GLU A 118 6.32 -8.19 11.03
CA GLU A 118 6.10 -8.46 12.44
C GLU A 118 6.34 -7.18 13.26
N THR A 119 5.44 -6.92 14.21
CA THR A 119 5.55 -5.77 15.10
C THR A 119 5.80 -6.27 16.52
N VAL A 120 6.98 -5.95 17.04
CA VAL A 120 7.37 -6.25 18.42
C VAL A 120 7.43 -4.94 19.20
N LYS A 121 6.86 -4.91 20.41
CA LYS A 121 6.92 -3.77 21.33
C LYS A 121 7.82 -4.15 22.50
N GLY A 122 8.72 -3.26 22.90
CA GLY A 122 9.64 -3.51 24.00
C GLY A 122 10.69 -2.41 24.13
N ASN A 123 11.66 -2.64 25.02
CA ASN A 123 12.81 -1.77 25.16
C ASN A 123 13.74 -1.93 23.94
N PHE A 124 14.17 -0.81 23.35
CA PHE A 124 15.03 -0.81 22.17
C PHE A 124 16.36 -1.55 22.41
N TYR A 125 17.01 -1.33 23.55
CA TYR A 125 18.32 -1.91 23.84
C TYR A 125 18.23 -3.44 23.99
N GLU A 126 17.22 -3.92 24.70
CA GLU A 126 16.96 -5.37 24.87
C GLU A 126 16.70 -6.06 23.53
N LEU A 127 15.91 -5.44 22.65
CA LEU A 127 15.63 -5.97 21.30
C LEU A 127 16.91 -6.05 20.45
N MET A 128 17.76 -5.03 20.54
CA MET A 128 19.02 -4.98 19.80
C MET A 128 20.03 -6.01 20.32
N GLU A 129 20.10 -6.22 21.63
CA GLU A 129 20.92 -7.28 22.22
C GLU A 129 20.46 -8.67 21.80
N LYS A 130 19.14 -8.91 21.80
CA LYS A 130 18.56 -10.17 21.31
C LYS A 130 18.95 -10.46 19.86
N TRP A 131 18.83 -9.48 18.97
CA TRP A 131 19.23 -9.71 17.57
C TRP A 131 20.72 -9.96 17.41
N ARG A 132 21.56 -9.29 18.21
CA ARG A 132 23.02 -9.56 18.23
C ARG A 132 23.34 -10.96 18.72
N SER A 133 22.66 -11.47 19.75
CA SER A 133 22.87 -12.82 20.26
C SER A 133 22.40 -13.90 19.26
N GLU A 134 21.41 -13.60 18.42
CA GLU A 134 20.98 -14.44 17.29
C GLU A 134 21.92 -14.35 16.06
N GLY A 135 23.02 -13.59 16.17
CA GLY A 135 24.05 -13.46 15.14
C GLY A 135 23.80 -12.35 14.12
N TYR A 136 22.78 -11.50 14.31
CA TYR A 136 22.54 -10.36 13.43
C TYR A 136 23.41 -9.16 13.82
N VAL A 137 23.94 -8.46 12.81
CA VAL A 137 24.65 -7.20 12.97
C VAL A 137 23.77 -6.07 12.42
N PRO A 138 23.15 -5.25 13.29
CA PRO A 138 22.33 -4.13 12.86
C PRO A 138 23.18 -3.00 12.28
N LYS A 139 22.93 -2.63 11.01
CA LYS A 139 23.50 -1.44 10.38
C LYS A 139 22.44 -0.35 10.28
N LEU A 140 22.67 0.79 10.93
CA LEU A 140 21.76 1.95 10.80
C LEU A 140 21.76 2.46 9.36
N MET A 141 20.58 2.66 8.80
CA MET A 141 20.35 3.12 7.42
C MET A 141 19.76 4.53 7.39
N ASP A 142 18.84 4.83 8.31
CA ASP A 142 18.12 6.10 8.38
C ASP A 142 17.73 6.38 9.83
N SER A 143 17.80 7.64 10.25
CA SER A 143 17.37 8.09 11.58
C SER A 143 16.68 9.44 11.45
N ARG A 144 15.45 9.53 11.96
CA ARG A 144 14.61 10.73 11.90
C ARG A 144 14.00 11.03 13.27
N GLN A 145 13.94 12.30 13.62
CA GLN A 145 13.29 12.77 14.83
C GLN A 145 12.08 13.62 14.46
N PHE A 146 10.97 13.39 15.15
CA PHE A 146 9.73 14.11 14.96
C PHE A 146 9.37 14.79 16.28
N PRO A 147 9.27 16.13 16.34
CA PRO A 147 8.89 16.81 17.57
C PRO A 147 7.47 16.39 17.98
N VAL A 148 7.28 16.15 19.27
CA VAL A 148 5.96 15.86 19.85
C VAL A 148 5.80 16.61 21.16
N GLU A 149 4.56 17.02 21.44
CA GLU A 149 4.22 17.89 22.57
C GLU A 149 4.69 17.35 23.92
N TYR A 150 4.53 16.04 24.16
CA TYR A 150 4.73 15.44 25.49
C TYR A 150 6.09 14.78 25.71
N LEU A 151 6.81 14.38 24.65
CA LEU A 151 8.05 13.58 24.75
C LEU A 151 9.28 14.29 24.18
N ARG A 152 9.17 15.60 23.88
CA ARG A 152 10.15 16.40 23.11
C ARG A 152 10.28 15.94 21.65
N TYR A 153 10.60 14.67 21.41
CA TYR A 153 10.59 14.05 20.08
C TYR A 153 10.31 12.54 20.13
N VAL A 154 9.83 12.01 19.01
CA VAL A 154 9.82 10.58 18.70
C VAL A 154 10.94 10.31 17.70
N GLN A 155 11.79 9.33 17.99
CA GLN A 155 12.87 8.90 17.10
C GLN A 155 12.45 7.64 16.34
N LEU A 156 12.65 7.67 15.02
CA LEU A 156 12.42 6.56 14.11
C LEU A 156 13.74 6.19 13.46
N GLU A 157 14.18 4.96 13.68
CA GLU A 157 15.41 4.43 13.10
C GLU A 157 15.13 3.20 12.25
N THR A 158 15.80 3.13 11.10
CA THR A 158 15.73 1.98 10.19
C THR A 158 17.08 1.29 10.18
N TYR A 159 17.08 0.00 10.53
CA TYR A 159 18.28 -0.84 10.53
C TYR A 159 18.19 -1.90 9.42
N HIS A 160 19.31 -2.16 8.76
CA HIS A 160 19.52 -3.36 7.96
C HIS A 160 20.22 -4.40 8.85
N LEU A 161 19.51 -5.47 9.18
CA LEU A 161 20.08 -6.60 9.92
C LEU A 161 20.81 -7.52 8.93
N LYS A 162 22.13 -7.60 9.03
CA LYS A 162 22.93 -8.59 8.30
C LYS A 162 23.18 -9.80 9.18
N LYS A 163 23.05 -10.99 8.62
CA LYS A 163 23.47 -12.23 9.28
C LYS A 163 24.82 -12.65 8.74
#